data_AF-A0A9E5DMB3-F1
#
_entry.id   AF-A0A9E5DMB3-F1
#
_cell.length_a   1.000
_cell.length_b   1.000
_cell.length_c   1.000
_cell.angle_alpha   90.00
_cell.angle_beta   90.00
_cell.angle_gamma   90.00
#
_symmetry.space_group_name_H-M   'P 1'
#
loop_
_entity.id
_entity.type
_entity.pdbx_description
1 polymer ?
#
loop_
_entity_poly.entity_id
_entity_poly.type
_entity_poly.pdbx_seq_one_letter_code
_entity_poly.pdbx_strand_id
1 'polypeptide(L)'
;MNKRDIKAERLFKNGGVKKIGKDKYEVQGSRRVHTVKKIAGYWICPCEDHQFRFEKCYHIRACIKYELKEKKRTSQGNFFNNKYKTLLMKKRALSEQVDKINMDNRAYLKLFGEKSSELSEKKVKFYNRLIEIEKELKKVSPNSRTIIIG
;
A
#
# COMPACT_ATOMS: atom_id res chain seq x y z
N MET A 1 26.85 10.58 -8.23
CA MET A 1 25.45 10.98 -8.51
C MET A 1 25.46 12.22 -9.41
N ASN A 2 24.69 12.24 -10.51
CA ASN A 2 24.73 13.34 -11.48
C ASN A 2 24.18 14.65 -10.86
N LYS A 3 24.80 15.81 -11.15
CA LYS A 3 24.39 17.13 -10.62
C LYS A 3 22.90 17.43 -10.84
N ARG A 4 22.31 16.93 -11.94
CA ARG A 4 20.88 17.09 -12.25
C ARG A 4 19.96 16.28 -11.34
N ASP A 5 20.39 15.09 -10.91
CA ASP A 5 19.61 14.24 -9.99
C ASP A 5 19.55 14.84 -8.60
N ILE A 6 20.65 15.45 -8.15
CA ILE A 6 20.73 16.17 -6.87
C ILE A 6 19.77 17.36 -6.88
N LYS A 7 19.79 18.18 -7.93
CA LYS A 7 18.87 19.32 -8.09
C LYS A 7 17.41 18.87 -8.14
N ALA A 8 17.12 17.83 -8.93
CA ALA A 8 15.78 17.26 -9.04
C ALA A 8 15.27 16.73 -7.68
N GLU A 9 16.14 16.11 -6.88
CA GLU A 9 15.78 15.62 -5.55
C GLU A 9 15.44 16.75 -4.59
N ARG A 10 16.27 17.78 -4.55
CA ARG A 10 16.05 18.95 -3.70
C ARG A 10 14.73 19.62 -4.07
N LEU A 11 14.50 19.81 -5.37
CA LEU A 11 13.26 20.41 -5.87
C LEU A 11 12.02 19.59 -5.47
N PHE A 12 12.10 18.27 -5.60
CA PHE A 12 11.03 17.38 -5.20
C PHE A 12 10.77 17.39 -3.68
N LYS A 13 11.83 17.33 -2.86
CA LYS A 13 11.72 17.35 -1.39
C LYS A 13 11.13 18.67 -0.89
N ASN A 14 11.44 19.78 -1.55
CA ASN A 14 10.92 21.11 -1.21
C ASN A 14 9.49 21.37 -1.72
N GLY A 15 8.82 20.38 -2.31
CA GLY A 15 7.46 20.55 -2.84
C GLY A 15 7.37 21.38 -4.11
N GLY A 16 8.48 21.61 -4.81
CA GLY A 16 8.54 22.41 -6.05
C GLY A 16 7.95 21.73 -7.29
N VAL A 17 7.19 20.64 -7.12
CA VAL A 17 6.49 19.92 -8.19
C VAL A 17 5.03 19.73 -7.79
N LYS A 18 4.12 20.26 -8.60
CA LYS A 18 2.67 20.13 -8.42
C LYS A 18 2.04 19.52 -9.67
N LYS A 19 1.21 18.49 -9.49
CA LYS A 19 0.44 17.91 -10.59
C LYS A 19 -0.80 18.77 -10.86
N ILE A 20 -0.96 19.25 -12.09
CA ILE A 20 -2.09 20.11 -12.50
C ILE A 20 -3.04 19.41 -13.48
N GLY A 21 -2.65 18.26 -14.03
CA GLY A 21 -3.50 17.44 -14.89
C GLY A 21 -2.94 16.03 -15.05
N LYS A 22 -3.65 15.15 -15.79
CA LYS A 22 -3.28 13.73 -15.96
C LYS A 22 -1.80 13.53 -16.31
N ASP A 23 -1.29 14.36 -17.22
CA ASP A 23 0.06 14.34 -17.77
C ASP A 23 0.73 15.73 -17.77
N LYS A 24 0.29 16.62 -16.87
CA LYS A 24 0.78 18.01 -16.79
C LYS A 24 1.20 18.35 -15.36
N TYR A 25 2.37 18.98 -15.25
CA TYR A 25 3.01 19.31 -13.99
C TYR A 25 3.50 20.75 -14.01
N GLU A 26 3.28 21.46 -12.91
CA GLU A 26 3.95 22.73 -12.62
C GLU A 26 5.19 22.44 -11.79
N VAL A 27 6.31 23.01 -12.22
CA VAL A 27 7.60 22.80 -11.59
C VAL A 27 8.26 24.15 -11.34
N GLN A 28 8.65 24.41 -10.11
CA GLN A 28 9.32 25.65 -9.74
C GLN A 28 10.75 25.64 -10.32
N GLY A 29 11.04 26.58 -11.22
CA GLY A 29 12.39 26.86 -11.69
C GLY A 29 13.07 27.91 -10.83
N SER A 30 14.33 28.23 -11.15
CA SER A 30 15.10 29.24 -10.42
C SER A 30 14.54 30.66 -10.57
N ARG A 31 13.86 30.96 -11.69
CA ARG A 31 13.35 32.30 -12.01
C ARG A 31 11.85 32.33 -12.35
N ARG A 32 11.28 31.21 -12.78
CA ARG A 32 9.87 31.10 -13.17
C ARG A 32 9.36 29.69 -12.96
N VAL A 33 8.04 29.54 -12.94
CA VAL A 33 7.39 28.22 -12.96
C VAL A 33 7.42 27.68 -14.39
N HIS A 34 7.79 26.41 -14.54
CA HIS A 34 7.79 25.70 -15.80
C HIS A 34 6.64 24.69 -15.84
N THR A 35 5.95 24.60 -16.98
CA THR A 35 4.97 23.54 -17.21
C THR A 35 5.63 22.37 -17.92
N VAL A 36 5.78 21.26 -17.21
CA VAL A 36 6.28 19.99 -17.75
C VAL A 36 5.10 19.14 -18.20
N LYS A 37 5.15 18.63 -19.43
CA LYS A 37 4.09 17.80 -20.02
C LYS A 37 4.63 16.43 -20.43
N LYS A 38 3.78 15.42 -20.36
CA LYS A 38 4.06 14.08 -20.87
C LYS A 38 3.15 13.79 -22.06
N ILE A 39 3.73 13.47 -23.21
CA ILE A 39 3.01 13.23 -24.47
C ILE A 39 3.50 11.90 -25.04
N ALA A 40 2.60 10.93 -25.21
CA ALA A 40 2.91 9.61 -25.78
C ALA A 40 4.17 8.92 -25.19
N GLY A 41 4.42 9.09 -23.88
CA GLY A 41 5.59 8.52 -23.18
C GLY A 41 6.83 9.42 -23.14
N TYR A 42 6.87 10.49 -23.92
CA TYR A 42 7.94 11.49 -23.92
C TYR A 42 7.66 12.60 -22.91
N TRP A 43 8.72 13.13 -22.31
CA TRP A 43 8.65 14.24 -21.36
C TRP A 43 9.16 15.52 -22.02
N ILE A 44 8.37 16.58 -21.92
CA ILE A 44 8.64 17.87 -22.55
C ILE A 44 8.69 18.93 -21.47
N CYS A 45 9.74 19.73 -21.47
CA CYS A 45 9.93 20.87 -20.57
C CYS A 45 10.41 22.11 -21.33
N PRO A 46 9.82 23.29 -21.11
CA PRO A 46 10.21 24.53 -21.80
C PRO A 46 11.50 25.16 -21.25
N CYS A 47 12.28 24.46 -20.43
CA CYS A 47 13.56 25.00 -19.96
C CYS A 47 14.65 24.82 -21.02
N GLU A 48 15.59 25.77 -21.07
CA GLU A 48 16.73 25.79 -21.99
C GLU A 48 17.51 24.47 -21.95
N ASP A 49 17.81 23.95 -20.76
CA ASP A 49 18.52 22.69 -20.56
C ASP A 49 17.91 21.50 -21.34
N HIS A 50 16.59 21.46 -21.48
CA HIS A 50 15.89 20.40 -22.20
C HIS A 50 15.78 20.68 -23.69
N GLN A 51 15.55 21.94 -24.08
CA GLN A 51 15.44 22.35 -25.47
C GLN A 51 16.76 22.21 -26.24
N PHE A 52 17.89 22.54 -25.62
CA PHE A 52 19.19 22.52 -26.30
C PHE A 52 19.87 21.15 -26.29
N ARG A 53 19.67 20.35 -25.25
CA ARG A 53 20.36 19.06 -25.11
C ARG A 53 19.48 17.86 -25.43
N PHE A 54 18.17 18.06 -25.61
CA PHE A 54 17.16 16.99 -25.72
C PHE A 54 17.22 15.95 -24.59
N GLU A 55 17.93 16.25 -23.49
CA GLU A 55 18.09 15.39 -22.34
C GLU A 55 17.01 15.66 -21.29
N LYS A 56 16.74 14.67 -20.43
CA LYS A 56 15.86 14.87 -19.27
C LYS A 56 16.49 15.86 -18.29
N CYS A 57 16.04 17.11 -18.34
CA CYS A 57 16.41 18.16 -17.41
C CYS A 57 16.01 17.82 -15.97
N TYR A 58 16.53 18.57 -15.00
CA TYR A 58 16.23 18.33 -13.60
C TYR A 58 14.74 18.51 -13.25
N HIS A 59 14.00 19.36 -13.98
CA HIS A 59 12.55 19.51 -13.83
C HIS A 59 11.81 18.20 -14.17
N ILE A 60 12.12 17.61 -15.33
CA ILE A 60 11.54 16.32 -15.76
C ILE A 60 11.87 15.23 -14.74
N ARG A 61 13.14 15.17 -14.29
CA ARG A 61 13.57 14.19 -13.29
C ARG A 61 12.82 14.36 -11.96
N ALA A 62 12.50 15.59 -11.56
CA ALA A 62 11.69 15.86 -10.36
C ALA A 62 10.24 15.38 -10.54
N CYS A 63 9.63 15.59 -11.72
CA CYS A 63 8.30 15.04 -12.05
C CYS A 63 8.28 13.51 -12.02
N ILE A 64 9.33 12.86 -12.52
CA ILE A 64 9.47 11.40 -12.44
C ILE A 64 9.50 10.93 -10.98
N LYS A 65 10.27 11.61 -10.12
CA LYS A 65 10.29 11.31 -8.67
C LYS A 65 8.90 11.49 -8.03
N TYR A 66 8.16 12.51 -8.44
CA TYR A 66 6.77 12.71 -8.04
C TYR A 66 5.87 11.55 -8.45
N GLU A 67 5.86 11.15 -9.73
CA GLU A 67 5.08 10.00 -10.21
C GLU A 67 5.43 8.72 -9.46
N LEU A 68 6.71 8.48 -9.17
CA LEU A 68 7.13 7.30 -8.42
C LEU A 68 6.62 7.31 -6.97
N LYS A 69 6.61 8.46 -6.29
CA LYS A 69 6.06 8.58 -4.93
C LYS A 69 4.55 8.41 -4.92
N GLU A 70 3.84 8.98 -5.89
CA GLU A 70 2.39 8.81 -6.04
C GLU A 70 2.03 7.36 -6.35
N LYS A 71 2.79 6.68 -7.23
CA LYS A 71 2.66 5.24 -7.47
C LYS A 71 2.91 4.43 -6.20
N LYS A 72 3.92 4.78 -5.40
CA LYS A 72 4.16 4.11 -4.12
C LYS A 72 2.99 4.30 -3.15
N ARG A 73 2.48 5.53 -3.00
CA ARG A 73 1.31 5.85 -2.16
C ARG A 73 0.07 5.07 -2.59
N THR A 74 -0.24 5.08 -3.88
CA THR A 74 -1.39 4.34 -4.44
C THR A 74 -1.19 2.83 -4.35
N SER A 75 0.02 2.31 -4.56
CA SER A 75 0.34 0.89 -4.39
C SER A 75 0.30 0.42 -2.93
N GLN A 76 0.65 1.29 -1.98
CA GLN A 76 0.45 1.02 -0.55
C GLN A 76 -1.04 1.03 -0.17
N GLY A 77 -1.86 1.77 -0.93
CA GLY A 77 -3.33 1.73 -0.87
C GLY A 77 -3.96 0.43 -1.37
N ASN A 78 -3.22 -0.44 -2.07
CA ASN A 78 -3.66 -1.79 -2.41
C ASN A 78 -3.48 -2.77 -1.24
N PHE A 79 -3.87 -2.36 -0.04
CA PHE A 79 -3.91 -3.19 1.17
C PHE A 79 -4.69 -4.50 0.95
N PHE A 80 -5.67 -4.47 0.04
CA PHE A 80 -6.50 -5.61 -0.38
C PHE A 80 -5.87 -6.56 -1.40
N ASN A 81 -4.71 -6.25 -2.01
CA ASN A 81 -4.08 -7.13 -2.99
C ASN A 81 -3.14 -8.18 -2.37
N ASN A 82 -3.00 -8.21 -1.05
CA ASN A 82 -2.30 -9.29 -0.37
C ASN A 82 -3.32 -10.23 0.28
N LYS A 83 -3.80 -11.21 -0.50
CA LYS A 83 -4.74 -12.26 -0.06
C LYS A 83 -4.31 -12.89 1.26
N TYR A 84 -3.00 -13.14 1.43
CA TYR A 84 -2.43 -13.67 2.67
C TYR A 84 -2.62 -12.72 3.87
N LYS A 85 -2.26 -11.44 3.75
CA LYS A 85 -2.49 -10.46 4.83
C LYS A 85 -3.98 -10.28 5.17
N THR A 86 -4.83 -10.30 4.14
CA THR A 86 -6.29 -10.22 4.31
C THR A 86 -6.81 -11.39 5.13
N LEU A 87 -6.36 -12.61 4.81
CA LEU A 87 -6.72 -13.81 5.56
C LEU A 87 -6.19 -13.80 6.99
N LEU A 88 -4.97 -13.28 7.24
CA LEU A 88 -4.44 -13.12 8.59
C LEU A 88 -5.29 -12.18 9.45
N MET A 89 -5.73 -11.05 8.89
CA MET A 89 -6.62 -10.12 9.60
C MET A 89 -7.98 -10.75 9.90
N LYS A 90 -8.56 -11.48 8.93
CA LYS A 90 -9.82 -12.22 9.14
C LYS A 90 -9.67 -13.29 10.23
N LYS A 91 -8.56 -14.02 10.25
CA LYS A 91 -8.25 -15.00 11.31
C LYS A 91 -8.24 -14.32 12.68
N ARG A 92 -7.50 -13.21 12.82
CA ARG A 92 -7.41 -12.46 14.07
C ARG A 92 -8.79 -11.98 14.55
N ALA A 93 -9.56 -11.35 13.69
CA ALA A 93 -10.88 -10.83 14.04
C ALA A 93 -11.84 -11.94 14.50
N LEU A 94 -11.82 -13.11 13.85
CA LEU A 94 -12.64 -14.25 14.26
C LEU A 94 -12.18 -14.88 15.57
N SER A 95 -10.86 -14.95 15.83
CA SER A 95 -10.34 -15.40 17.11
C SER A 95 -10.81 -14.51 18.26
N GLU A 96 -10.73 -13.18 18.10
CA GLU A 96 -11.22 -12.21 19.08
C GLU A 96 -12.73 -12.37 19.34
N GLN A 97 -13.53 -12.67 18.31
CA GLN A 97 -14.97 -12.94 18.48
C GLN A 97 -15.25 -14.26 19.23
N VAL A 98 -14.47 -15.31 18.97
CA VAL A 98 -14.55 -16.58 19.70
C VAL A 98 -14.22 -16.38 21.17
N ASP A 99 -13.17 -15.61 21.48
CA ASP A 99 -12.76 -15.32 22.85
C ASP A 99 -13.85 -14.54 23.59
N LYS A 100 -14.46 -13.55 22.93
CA LYS A 100 -15.61 -12.83 23.48
C LYS A 100 -16.77 -13.77 23.81
N ILE A 101 -17.14 -14.66 22.89
CA ILE A 101 -18.20 -15.64 23.13
C ILE A 101 -17.86 -16.58 24.29
N ASN A 102 -16.60 -16.98 24.44
CA ASN A 102 -16.17 -17.79 25.58
C ASN A 102 -16.32 -17.02 26.90
N MET A 103 -16.02 -15.72 26.93
CA MET A 103 -16.24 -14.87 28.10
C MET A 103 -17.73 -14.73 28.42
N ASP A 104 -18.54 -14.43 27.41
CA ASP A 104 -20.00 -14.29 27.55
C ASP A 104 -20.64 -15.60 28.04
N ASN A 105 -20.20 -16.75 27.50
CA ASN A 105 -20.67 -18.07 27.95
C ASN A 105 -20.26 -18.38 29.40
N ARG A 106 -19.06 -17.96 29.83
CA ARG A 106 -18.63 -18.12 31.23
C ARG A 106 -19.45 -17.24 32.16
N ALA A 107 -19.80 -16.03 31.74
CA ALA A 107 -20.67 -15.15 32.49
C ALA A 107 -22.09 -15.73 32.59
N TYR A 108 -22.64 -16.22 31.48
CA TYR A 108 -23.94 -16.89 31.43
C TYR A 108 -23.97 -18.11 32.35
N LEU A 109 -22.94 -18.96 32.32
CA LEU A 109 -22.81 -20.12 33.20
C LEU A 109 -22.83 -19.75 34.69
N LYS A 110 -22.21 -18.63 35.06
CA LYS A 110 -22.23 -18.16 36.46
C LYS A 110 -23.61 -17.68 36.91
N LEU A 111 -24.42 -17.15 35.99
CA LEU A 111 -25.75 -16.59 36.27
C LEU A 111 -26.84 -17.67 36.26
N PHE A 112 -26.75 -18.61 35.32
CA PHE A 112 -27.84 -19.55 35.03
C PHE A 112 -27.48 -21.01 35.34
N GLY A 113 -26.23 -21.31 35.73
CA GLY A 113 -25.79 -22.67 36.06
C GLY A 113 -25.51 -23.57 34.83
N GLU A 114 -25.85 -23.11 33.63
CA GLU A 114 -25.60 -23.80 32.37
C GLU A 114 -25.01 -22.86 31.30
N LYS A 115 -24.43 -23.42 30.22
CA LYS A 115 -23.95 -22.61 29.09
C LYS A 115 -25.11 -22.26 28.17
N SER A 116 -25.05 -21.09 27.54
CA SER A 116 -26.02 -20.70 26.52
C SER A 116 -25.85 -21.58 25.27
N SER A 117 -26.94 -22.20 24.83
CA SER A 117 -27.00 -22.96 23.57
C SER A 117 -26.72 -22.06 22.37
N GLU A 118 -27.31 -20.87 22.33
CA GLU A 118 -27.12 -19.88 21.26
C GLU A 118 -25.65 -19.46 21.12
N LEU A 119 -25.00 -19.10 22.24
CA LEU A 119 -23.58 -18.73 22.23
C LEU A 119 -22.70 -19.92 21.84
N SER A 120 -23.07 -21.13 22.25
CA SER A 120 -22.35 -22.36 21.89
C SER A 120 -22.45 -22.66 20.39
N GLU A 121 -23.63 -22.53 19.78
CA GLU A 121 -23.82 -22.66 18.33
C GLU A 121 -23.06 -21.58 17.56
N LYS A 122 -23.12 -20.33 18.03
CA LYS A 122 -22.40 -19.21 17.42
C LYS A 122 -20.89 -19.42 17.46
N LYS A 123 -20.37 -19.96 18.57
CA LYS A 123 -18.97 -20.39 18.70
C LYS A 123 -18.60 -21.43 17.64
N VAL A 124 -19.40 -22.49 17.47
CA VAL A 124 -19.15 -23.54 16.48
C VAL A 124 -19.09 -22.95 15.06
N LYS A 125 -20.02 -22.05 14.70
CA LYS A 125 -20.01 -21.36 13.40
C LYS A 125 -18.71 -20.59 13.16
N PHE A 126 -18.23 -19.83 14.15
CA PHE A 126 -16.97 -19.09 14.01
C PHE A 126 -15.73 -19.99 13.99
N TYR A 127 -15.72 -21.11 14.73
CA TYR A 127 -14.65 -22.10 14.64
C TYR A 127 -14.57 -22.74 13.25
N ASN A 128 -15.70 -23.14 12.67
CA ASN A 128 -15.72 -23.69 11.32
C ASN A 128 -15.15 -22.68 10.31
N ARG A 129 -15.51 -21.40 10.45
CA ARG A 129 -14.98 -20.33 9.60
C ARG A 129 -13.47 -20.09 9.80
N LEU A 130 -12.97 -20.20 11.03
CA LEU A 130 -11.53 -20.16 11.33
C LEU A 130 -10.79 -21.29 10.61
N ILE A 131 -11.31 -22.51 10.66
CA ILE A 131 -10.72 -23.68 9.99
C ILE A 131 -10.63 -23.45 8.47
N GLU A 132 -11.66 -22.89 7.84
CA GLU A 132 -11.63 -22.54 6.42
C GLU A 132 -10.52 -21.53 6.10
N ILE A 133 -10.42 -20.46 6.89
CA ILE A 133 -9.39 -19.43 6.72
C ILE A 133 -7.99 -20.01 6.93
N GLU A 134 -7.80 -20.91 7.88
CA GLU A 134 -6.51 -21.59 8.10
C GLU A 134 -6.12 -22.50 6.93
N LYS A 135 -7.09 -23.22 6.35
CA LYS A 135 -6.88 -24.00 5.13
C LYS A 135 -6.47 -23.09 3.96
N GLU A 136 -7.11 -21.94 3.81
CA GLU A 136 -6.73 -20.96 2.78
C GLU A 136 -5.36 -20.34 3.04
N LEU A 137 -5.04 -20.00 4.29
CA LEU A 137 -3.73 -19.46 4.68
C LEU A 137 -2.60 -20.44 4.36
N LYS A 138 -2.81 -21.74 4.56
CA LYS A 138 -1.82 -22.77 4.17
C LYS A 138 -1.57 -22.78 2.66
N LYS A 139 -2.60 -22.58 1.84
CA LYS A 139 -2.47 -22.53 0.36
C LYS A 139 -1.75 -21.29 -0.15
N VAL A 140 -1.91 -20.16 0.53
CA VAL A 140 -1.39 -18.84 0.12
C VAL A 140 -0.14 -18.45 0.91
N SER A 141 0.27 -19.26 1.90
CA SER A 141 1.46 -19.00 2.68
C SER A 141 2.65 -18.91 1.72
N PRO A 142 3.49 -17.87 1.82
CA PRO A 142 4.76 -17.88 1.12
C PRO A 142 5.48 -19.16 1.57
N ASN A 143 5.73 -20.08 0.63
CA ASN A 143 6.52 -21.27 0.91
C ASN A 143 7.77 -20.80 1.64
N SER A 144 8.03 -21.35 2.83
CA SER A 144 9.35 -21.27 3.44
C SER A 144 10.31 -21.71 2.34
N ARG A 145 11.13 -20.79 1.82
CA ARG A 145 12.20 -21.16 0.89
C ARG A 145 12.96 -22.27 1.60
N THR A 146 12.87 -23.48 1.08
CA THR A 146 13.74 -24.58 1.50
C THR A 146 15.15 -24.08 1.20
N ILE A 147 15.85 -23.63 2.24
CA ILE A 147 17.27 -23.35 2.12
C ILE A 147 17.90 -24.73 2.08
N ILE A 148 18.15 -25.23 0.87
CA ILE A 148 19.04 -26.36 0.68
C ILE A 148 20.43 -25.80 0.97
N ILE A 149 20.92 -26.04 2.18
CA ILE A 149 22.32 -25.82 2.52
C ILE A 149 23.06 -27.01 1.90
N GLY A 150 23.73 -26.75 0.78
CA GLY A 150 24.71 -27.65 0.18
C GLY A 150 26.12 -27.26 0.62
#